data_AF-A0A174BRI6-F1
#
_entry.id   AF-A0A174BRI6-F1
#
_cell.length_a   1.000
_cell.length_b   1.000
_cell.length_c   1.000
_cell.angle_alpha   90.00
_cell.angle_beta   90.00
_cell.angle_gamma   90.00
#
_symmetry.space_group_name_H-M   'P 1'
#
loop_
_entity.id
_entity.type
_entity.pdbx_description
1 polymer ?
#
loop_
_entity_poly.entity_id
_entity_poly.type
_entity_poly.pdbx_seq_one_letter_code
_entity_poly.pdbx_strand_id
1 'polypeptide(L)'
;MWSEKRGIEGTIVFAIFPIVWCILGNISYYLSGIERFYNFTSVINIENSTIMAILPLIVVVIAAIVNLKIYVDEEKLFEVNKSMFKYKIVNILFIAYIIFAISVIRDSKVIISALLIELSFICIYILKRKAKSLELTDIQ
;
A
#
# COMPACT_ATOMS: atom_id res chain seq x y z
N MET A 1 -24.80 4.38 -4.35
CA MET A 1 -23.37 4.57 -4.70
C MET A 1 -22.56 5.14 -3.55
N TRP A 2 -23.09 6.06 -2.74
CA TRP A 2 -22.44 6.52 -1.49
C TRP A 2 -22.03 5.42 -0.49
N SER A 3 -22.87 4.38 -0.29
CA SER A 3 -22.54 3.22 0.56
C SER A 3 -21.34 2.42 0.02
N GLU A 4 -21.26 2.27 -1.30
CA GLU A 4 -20.16 1.56 -1.99
C GLU A 4 -18.84 2.34 -1.88
N LYS A 5 -18.88 3.67 -2.07
CA LYS A 5 -17.72 4.55 -1.84
C LYS A 5 -17.19 4.42 -0.40
N ARG A 6 -18.08 4.45 0.59
CA ARG A 6 -17.70 4.28 2.01
C ARG A 6 -17.06 2.91 2.29
N GLY A 7 -17.58 1.84 1.68
CA GLY A 7 -16.98 0.50 1.79
C GLY A 7 -15.57 0.44 1.22
N ILE A 8 -15.34 1.08 0.06
CA ILE A 8 -14.02 1.17 -0.56
C ILE A 8 -13.05 2.00 0.31
N GLU A 9 -13.50 3.14 0.85
CA GLU A 9 -12.69 3.96 1.75
C GLU A 9 -12.29 3.21 3.03
N GLY A 10 -13.19 2.43 3.61
CA GLY A 10 -12.88 1.54 4.74
C GLY A 10 -11.81 0.50 4.38
N THR A 11 -11.91 -0.08 3.18
CA THR A 11 -10.92 -1.05 2.68
C THR A 11 -9.55 -0.40 2.44
N ILE A 12 -9.51 0.85 1.98
CA ILE A 12 -8.25 1.61 1.83
C ILE A 12 -7.55 1.79 3.18
N VAL A 13 -8.29 2.09 4.25
CA VAL A 13 -7.71 2.19 5.60
C VAL A 13 -7.08 0.85 6.02
N PHE A 14 -7.75 -0.25 5.71
CA PHE A 14 -7.23 -1.58 5.98
C PHE A 14 -5.98 -1.91 5.14
N ALA A 15 -5.90 -1.41 3.90
CA ALA A 15 -4.75 -1.55 3.02
C ALA A 15 -3.52 -0.73 3.44
N ILE A 16 -3.69 0.29 4.27
CA ILE A 16 -2.56 1.06 4.84
C ILE A 16 -1.84 0.24 5.92
N PHE A 17 -2.53 -0.63 6.64
CA PHE A 17 -1.95 -1.45 7.71
C PHE A 17 -0.72 -2.27 7.27
N PRO A 18 -0.77 -3.10 6.21
CA PRO A 18 0.39 -3.88 5.78
C PRO A 18 1.58 -2.99 5.38
N ILE A 19 1.33 -1.80 4.80
CA ILE A 19 2.40 -0.84 4.47
C ILE A 19 3.09 -0.36 5.75
N VAL A 20 2.32 0.17 6.70
CA VAL A 20 2.87 0.72 7.95
C VAL A 20 3.63 -0.37 8.72
N TRP A 21 3.06 -1.57 8.79
CA TRP A 21 3.65 -2.67 9.54
C TRP A 21 4.96 -3.16 8.90
N CYS A 22 5.02 -3.32 7.58
CA CYS A 22 6.27 -3.64 6.87
C CYS A 22 7.33 -2.54 7.01
N ILE A 23 6.94 -1.26 7.01
CA ILE A 23 7.86 -0.14 7.27
C ILE A 23 8.45 -0.23 8.67
N LEU A 24 7.62 -0.47 9.70
CA LEU A 24 8.10 -0.67 11.07
C LEU A 24 9.05 -1.86 11.19
N GLY A 25 8.73 -2.97 10.51
CA GLY A 25 9.62 -4.13 10.42
C GLY A 25 10.98 -3.81 9.80
N ASN A 26 11.00 -3.02 8.73
CA ASN A 26 12.24 -2.58 8.08
C ASN A 26 13.04 -1.63 8.97
N ILE A 27 12.39 -0.67 9.62
CA ILE A 27 13.05 0.23 10.59
C ILE A 27 13.68 -0.59 11.72
N SER A 28 12.92 -1.53 12.29
CA SER A 28 13.42 -2.43 13.32
C SER A 28 14.64 -3.22 12.86
N TYR A 29 14.61 -3.75 11.62
CA TYR A 29 15.74 -4.47 11.05
C TYR A 29 17.02 -3.61 11.02
N TYR A 30 16.96 -2.35 10.59
CA TYR A 30 18.16 -1.49 10.59
C TYR A 30 18.62 -1.05 11.97
N LEU A 31 17.71 -1.01 12.96
CA LEU A 31 18.04 -0.70 14.34
C LEU A 31 18.51 -1.94 15.12
N SER A 32 18.36 -3.14 14.54
CA SER A 32 18.84 -4.38 15.16
C SER A 32 20.37 -4.34 15.26
N GLY A 33 20.88 -4.39 16.49
CA GLY A 33 22.29 -4.17 16.80
C GLY A 33 22.59 -2.90 17.60
N ILE A 34 21.60 -2.01 17.78
CA ILE A 34 21.71 -0.87 18.69
C ILE A 34 20.99 -1.21 20.00
N GLU A 35 21.75 -1.38 21.09
CA GLU A 35 21.22 -1.81 22.41
C GLU A 35 20.05 -0.96 22.91
N ARG A 36 20.06 0.35 22.63
CA ARG A 36 18.98 1.28 23.00
C ARG A 36 17.62 0.88 22.43
N PHE A 37 17.57 0.16 21.30
CA PHE A 37 16.34 -0.23 20.62
C PHE A 37 15.94 -1.68 20.89
N TYR A 38 16.60 -2.39 21.81
CA TYR A 38 16.34 -3.81 22.09
C TYR A 38 14.85 -4.11 22.30
N ASN A 39 14.17 -3.33 23.15
CA ASN A 39 12.74 -3.50 23.45
C ASN A 39 11.83 -3.32 22.21
N PHE A 40 12.21 -2.43 21.30
CA PHE A 40 11.46 -2.24 20.06
C PHE A 40 11.72 -3.39 19.09
N THR A 41 12.98 -3.79 18.93
CA THR A 41 13.40 -4.85 18.01
C THR A 41 13.00 -6.26 18.45
N SER A 42 12.75 -6.47 19.74
CA SER A 42 12.25 -7.74 20.29
C SER A 42 10.74 -7.92 20.06
N VAL A 43 9.98 -6.82 20.07
CA VAL A 43 8.54 -6.83 19.82
C VAL A 43 8.23 -6.81 18.33
N ILE A 44 8.89 -5.92 17.59
CA ILE A 44 8.72 -5.76 16.16
C ILE A 44 9.97 -6.29 15.49
N ASN A 45 9.87 -7.38 14.74
CA ASN A 45 10.94 -7.85 13.87
C ASN A 45 10.42 -8.02 12.44
N ILE A 46 11.33 -8.05 11.48
CA ILE A 46 10.97 -8.04 10.05
C ILE A 46 10.19 -9.30 9.62
N GLU A 47 10.46 -10.46 10.21
CA GLU A 47 9.77 -11.71 9.88
C GLU A 47 8.32 -11.67 10.35
N ASN A 48 8.10 -11.34 11.62
CA ASN A 48 6.77 -11.17 12.19
C ASN A 48 6.02 -10.04 11.46
N SER A 49 6.72 -8.98 11.07
CA SER A 49 6.11 -7.86 10.34
C SER A 49 5.61 -8.27 8.96
N THR A 50 6.44 -8.99 8.21
CA THR A 50 6.04 -9.51 6.89
C THR A 50 4.89 -10.51 7.01
N ILE A 51 4.94 -11.45 7.97
CA ILE A 51 3.86 -12.43 8.21
C ILE A 51 2.53 -11.75 8.55
N MET A 52 2.55 -10.78 9.47
CA MET A 52 1.34 -10.05 9.87
C MET A 52 0.74 -9.20 8.75
N ALA A 53 1.55 -8.80 7.76
CA ALA A 53 1.09 -8.04 6.61
C ALA A 53 0.39 -8.93 5.55
N ILE A 54 0.64 -10.24 5.51
CA ILE A 54 0.13 -11.13 4.45
C ILE A 54 -1.40 -11.23 4.46
N LEU A 55 -2.01 -11.53 5.60
CA LEU A 55 -3.46 -11.73 5.66
C LEU A 55 -4.25 -10.46 5.28
N PRO A 56 -3.93 -9.27 5.83
CA PRO A 56 -4.56 -8.03 5.40
C PRO A 56 -4.36 -7.76 3.91
N LEU A 57 -3.16 -8.04 3.39
CA LEU A 57 -2.85 -7.85 1.98
C LEU A 57 -3.69 -8.74 1.07
N ILE A 58 -3.92 -10.01 1.42
CA ILE A 58 -4.78 -10.91 0.63
C ILE A 58 -6.20 -10.33 0.50
N VAL A 59 -6.79 -9.87 1.60
CA VAL A 59 -8.13 -9.25 1.60
C VAL A 59 -8.17 -8.03 0.68
N VAL A 60 -7.14 -7.19 0.77
CA VAL A 60 -7.01 -5.95 0.02
C VAL A 60 -6.79 -6.21 -1.48
N VAL A 61 -6.01 -7.24 -1.83
CA VAL A 61 -5.81 -7.68 -3.22
C VAL A 61 -7.13 -8.14 -3.83
N ILE A 62 -7.89 -8.98 -3.11
CA ILE A 62 -9.20 -9.43 -3.57
C ILE A 62 -10.12 -8.23 -3.81
N ALA A 63 -10.19 -7.30 -2.86
CA ALA A 63 -11.01 -6.11 -2.99
C ALA A 63 -10.58 -5.23 -4.17
N ALA A 64 -9.26 -5.07 -4.41
CA ALA A 64 -8.74 -4.31 -5.54
C ALA A 64 -9.11 -4.97 -6.89
N ILE A 65 -9.01 -6.29 -6.99
CA ILE A 65 -9.39 -7.04 -8.20
C ILE A 65 -10.87 -6.86 -8.51
N VAL A 66 -11.75 -6.99 -7.51
CA VAL A 66 -13.20 -6.80 -7.68
C VAL A 66 -13.52 -5.37 -8.14
N ASN A 67 -12.73 -4.39 -7.71
CA ASN A 67 -12.94 -2.97 -8.01
C ASN A 67 -12.09 -2.43 -9.17
N LEU A 68 -11.41 -3.29 -9.93
CA LEU A 68 -10.48 -2.89 -10.98
C LEU A 68 -11.17 -2.11 -12.11
N LYS A 69 -12.41 -2.49 -12.46
CA LYS A 69 -13.15 -1.89 -13.57
C LYS A 69 -13.78 -0.56 -13.19
N ILE A 70 -13.51 0.45 -14.02
CA ILE A 70 -14.04 1.81 -13.89
C ILE A 70 -14.84 2.11 -15.16
N TYR A 71 -16.10 2.50 -14.99
CA TYR A 71 -17.00 2.89 -16.07
C TYR A 71 -17.34 4.37 -15.88
N VAL A 72 -16.61 5.25 -16.58
CA VAL A 72 -16.84 6.70 -16.58
C VAL A 72 -16.51 7.27 -17.96
N ASP A 73 -17.14 8.39 -18.29
CA ASP A 73 -16.89 9.14 -19.54
C ASP A 73 -15.44 9.66 -19.61
N GLU A 74 -14.96 9.96 -20.82
CA GLU A 74 -13.56 10.37 -21.07
C GLU A 74 -13.15 11.63 -20.28
N GLU A 75 -14.05 12.61 -20.18
CA GLU A 75 -13.81 13.85 -19.43
C GLU A 75 -13.61 13.57 -17.93
N LYS A 76 -14.48 12.73 -17.35
CA LYS A 76 -14.37 12.31 -15.93
C LYS A 76 -13.14 11.44 -15.71
N LEU A 77 -12.77 10.62 -16.69
CA LEU A 77 -11.56 9.79 -16.62
C LEU A 77 -10.29 10.65 -16.54
N PHE A 78 -10.26 11.77 -17.27
CA PHE A 78 -9.17 12.74 -17.20
C PHE A 78 -9.05 13.35 -15.80
N GLU A 79 -10.17 13.75 -15.19
CA GLU A 79 -10.18 14.28 -13.82
C GLU A 79 -9.72 13.25 -12.78
N VAL A 80 -10.20 12.00 -12.89
CA VAL A 80 -9.72 10.89 -12.04
C VAL A 80 -8.20 10.78 -12.18
N ASN A 81 -7.67 10.69 -13.40
CA ASN A 81 -6.24 10.53 -13.64
C ASN A 81 -5.41 11.71 -13.11
N LYS A 82 -5.91 12.94 -13.24
CA LYS A 82 -5.27 14.14 -12.68
C LYS A 82 -5.19 14.06 -11.15
N SER A 83 -6.26 13.64 -10.50
CA SER A 83 -6.28 13.49 -9.02
C SER A 83 -5.33 12.40 -8.50
N MET A 84 -5.07 11.37 -9.32
CA MET A 84 -4.19 10.25 -8.96
C MET A 84 -2.69 10.58 -9.09
N PHE A 85 -2.32 11.77 -9.55
CA PHE A 85 -0.91 12.16 -9.75
C PHE A 85 -0.05 12.02 -8.48
N LYS A 86 -0.59 12.40 -7.32
CA LYS A 86 0.12 12.26 -6.03
C LYS A 86 0.51 10.81 -5.73
N TYR A 87 -0.37 9.86 -6.05
CA TYR A 87 -0.10 8.44 -5.84
C TYR A 87 0.98 7.92 -6.79
N LYS A 88 1.06 8.43 -8.02
CA LYS A 88 2.15 8.08 -8.96
C LYS A 88 3.51 8.49 -8.41
N ILE A 89 3.62 9.66 -7.77
CA ILE A 89 4.87 10.10 -7.14
C ILE A 89 5.27 9.16 -6.01
N VAL A 90 4.33 8.80 -5.13
CA VAL A 90 4.60 7.85 -4.04
C VAL A 90 5.00 6.47 -4.57
N ASN A 91 4.40 6.02 -5.68
CA ASN A 91 4.79 4.78 -6.34
C ASN A 91 6.26 4.77 -6.77
N ILE A 92 6.73 5.90 -7.31
CA ILE A 92 8.14 6.04 -7.71
C ILE A 92 9.07 5.90 -6.51
N LEU A 93 8.69 6.43 -5.34
CA LEU A 93 9.47 6.27 -4.10
C LEU A 93 9.57 4.81 -3.66
N PHE A 94 8.48 4.04 -3.73
CA PHE A 94 8.50 2.62 -3.37
C PHE A 94 9.27 1.77 -4.37
N ILE A 95 9.18 2.06 -5.67
CA ILE A 95 10.04 1.42 -6.69
C ILE A 95 11.52 1.72 -6.40
N ALA A 96 11.86 2.98 -6.09
CA ALA A 96 13.22 3.35 -5.74
C ALA A 96 13.71 2.61 -4.48
N TYR A 97 12.84 2.43 -3.48
CA TYR A 97 13.14 1.65 -2.28
C TYR A 97 13.39 0.16 -2.59
N ILE A 98 12.60 -0.46 -3.48
CA ILE A 98 12.82 -1.83 -3.94
C ILE A 98 14.19 -1.95 -4.62
N ILE A 99 14.53 -1.01 -5.52
CA ILE A 99 15.83 -1.00 -6.21
C ILE A 99 16.97 -0.87 -5.20
N PHE A 100 16.83 0.02 -4.21
CA PHE A 100 17.80 0.17 -3.12
C PHE A 100 17.96 -1.12 -2.32
N ALA A 101 16.86 -1.76 -1.94
CA ALA A 101 16.88 -3.02 -1.21
C ALA A 101 17.59 -4.15 -1.97
N ILE A 102 17.33 -4.26 -3.29
CA ILE A 102 17.96 -5.27 -4.14
C ILE A 102 19.44 -4.95 -4.36
N SER A 103 19.79 -3.69 -4.62
CA SER A 103 21.14 -3.33 -5.10
C SER A 103 22.14 -3.15 -3.96
N VAL A 104 21.70 -2.54 -2.85
CA VAL A 104 22.56 -2.12 -1.75
C VAL A 104 22.46 -3.09 -0.57
N ILE A 105 21.24 -3.37 -0.10
CA ILE A 105 21.02 -4.15 1.13
C ILE A 105 21.24 -5.64 0.88
N ARG A 106 20.64 -6.17 -0.19
CA ARG A 106 20.77 -7.58 -0.62
C ARG A 106 20.31 -8.60 0.44
N ASP A 107 19.39 -8.21 1.32
CA ASP A 107 18.73 -9.11 2.27
C ASP A 107 17.33 -9.47 1.78
N SER A 108 17.05 -10.78 1.68
CA SER A 108 15.78 -11.28 1.16
C SER A 108 14.57 -10.84 1.99
N LYS A 109 14.71 -10.69 3.31
CA LYS A 109 13.63 -10.26 4.21
C LYS A 109 13.23 -8.82 3.90
N VAL A 110 14.21 -7.94 3.70
CA VAL A 110 13.98 -6.53 3.35
C VAL A 110 13.38 -6.41 1.95
N ILE A 111 13.87 -7.22 1.00
CA ILE A 111 13.33 -7.25 -0.37
C ILE A 111 11.86 -7.71 -0.37
N ILE A 112 11.52 -8.79 0.33
CA ILE A 112 10.14 -9.29 0.45
C ILE A 112 9.26 -8.22 1.09
N SER A 113 9.70 -7.61 2.19
CA SER A 113 8.98 -6.52 2.85
C SER A 113 8.73 -5.33 1.91
N ALA A 114 9.73 -4.92 1.12
CA ALA A 114 9.60 -3.85 0.13
C ALA A 114 8.57 -4.19 -0.97
N LEU A 115 8.55 -5.43 -1.44
CA LEU A 115 7.57 -5.90 -2.42
C LEU A 115 6.14 -5.93 -1.84
N LEU A 116 5.98 -6.34 -0.58
CA LEU A 116 4.68 -6.30 0.10
C LEU A 116 4.15 -4.87 0.25
N ILE A 117 5.03 -3.91 0.56
CA ILE A 117 4.68 -2.47 0.62
C ILE A 117 4.15 -2.01 -0.74
N GLU A 118 4.89 -2.28 -1.83
CA GLU A 118 4.48 -1.86 -3.18
C GLU A 118 3.17 -2.52 -3.61
N LEU A 119 3.00 -3.83 -3.37
CA LEU A 119 1.76 -4.53 -3.73
C LEU A 119 0.56 -3.96 -2.97
N SER A 120 0.73 -3.67 -1.68
CA SER A 120 -0.30 -3.01 -0.87
C SER A 120 -0.64 -1.62 -1.43
N PHE A 121 0.38 -0.86 -1.84
CA PHE A 121 0.20 0.47 -2.39
C PHE A 121 -0.52 0.46 -3.76
N ILE A 122 -0.20 -0.49 -4.64
CA ILE A 122 -0.91 -0.70 -5.90
C ILE A 122 -2.40 -0.96 -5.64
N CYS A 123 -2.72 -1.76 -4.62
CA CYS A 123 -4.12 -2.00 -4.26
C CYS A 123 -4.82 -0.72 -3.77
N ILE A 124 -4.15 0.08 -2.93
CA ILE A 124 -4.65 1.41 -2.53
C ILE A 124 -4.90 2.28 -3.74
N TYR A 125 -3.97 2.31 -4.71
CA TYR A 125 -4.11 3.08 -5.94
C TYR A 125 -5.38 2.69 -6.70
N ILE A 126 -5.60 1.39 -6.92
CA ILE A 126 -6.79 0.87 -7.62
C ILE A 126 -8.07 1.28 -6.89
N LEU A 127 -8.13 1.01 -5.58
CA LEU A 127 -9.30 1.31 -4.75
C LEU A 127 -9.59 2.83 -4.71
N LYS A 128 -8.56 3.66 -4.57
CA LYS A 128 -8.72 5.12 -4.54
C LYS A 128 -9.19 5.66 -5.88
N ARG A 129 -8.67 5.12 -6.98
CA ARG A 129 -9.10 5.47 -8.34
C ARG A 129 -10.58 5.12 -8.54
N LYS A 130 -11.03 3.96 -8.06
CA LYS A 130 -12.45 3.57 -8.07
C LYS A 130 -13.30 4.50 -7.20
N ALA A 131 -12.89 4.78 -5.96
CA ALA A 131 -13.62 5.68 -5.07
C ALA A 131 -13.79 7.08 -5.67
N LYS A 132 -12.76 7.60 -6.35
CA LYS A 132 -12.84 8.90 -7.04
C LYS A 132 -13.79 8.86 -8.24
N SER A 133 -13.80 7.77 -8.99
CA SER A 133 -14.72 7.60 -10.11
C SER A 133 -16.19 7.63 -9.65
N LEU A 134 -16.50 6.94 -8.53
CA LEU A 134 -17.84 6.93 -7.93
C LEU A 134 -18.26 8.32 -7.45
N GLU A 135 -17.33 9.09 -6.89
CA GLU A 135 -17.60 10.46 -6.45
C GLU A 135 -18.01 11.39 -7.61
N LEU A 136 -17.37 11.25 -8.78
CA LEU A 136 -17.67 12.08 -9.95
C LEU A 136 -18.95 11.62 -10.70
N THR A 137 -19.41 10.40 -10.46
CA THR A 137 -20.69 9.91 -10.98
C THR A 137 -21.86 10.22 -10.06
N ASP A 138 -21.65 10.35 -8.74
CA ASP A 138 -22.70 10.63 -7.74
C ASP A 138 -23.12 12.11 -7.67
N ILE A 139 -22.38 13.03 -8.29
CA ILE A 139 -22.69 14.47 -8.29
C ILE A 139 -23.80 14.82 -9.33
N GLN A 140 -24.34 13.84 -10.05
CA GLN A 140 -25.49 13.97 -10.96
C GLN A 140 -26.77 13.45 -10.31
#